data_AF-A6FHF0-F1
#
_entry.id   AF-A6FHF0-F1
#
_cell.length_a   1.000
_cell.length_b   1.000
_cell.length_c   1.000
_cell.angle_alpha   90.00
_cell.angle_beta   90.00
_cell.angle_gamma   90.00
#
_symmetry.space_group_name_H-M   'P 1'
#
loop_
_entity.id
_entity.type
_entity.pdbx_description
1 polymer ?
#
loop_
_entity_poly.entity_id
_entity_poly.type
_entity_poly.pdbx_seq_one_letter_code
_entity_poly.pdbx_strand_id
1 'polypeptide(L)' 'MTNQHAHGDEGHVHGPGCSHHQAQAPIVRESAKIGRNDPCTCGSGKKFKKCCGK' A
#
# COMPACT_ATOMS: atom_id res chain seq x y z
N MET A 1 -3.01 36.18 13.09
CA MET A 1 -3.79 35.07 13.66
C MET A 1 -3.71 33.88 12.71
N THR A 2 -2.83 32.92 13.07
CA THR A 2 -2.74 31.49 12.65
C THR A 2 -2.96 31.17 11.17
N ASN A 3 -1.97 31.44 10.30
CA ASN A 3 -0.81 30.57 9.99
C ASN A 3 -1.21 29.25 9.29
N GLN A 4 -1.24 29.33 7.95
CA GLN A 4 -1.52 28.24 7.02
C GLN A 4 -0.43 27.17 7.17
N HIS A 5 -0.81 25.95 7.51
CA HIS A 5 0.10 24.84 7.77
C HIS A 5 0.46 24.16 6.45
N ALA A 6 1.71 24.30 6.01
CA ALA A 6 2.27 23.57 4.87
C ALA A 6 2.81 22.21 5.34
N HIS A 7 2.44 21.13 4.65
CA HIS A 7 2.88 19.77 4.99
C HIS A 7 4.27 19.49 4.40
N GLY A 8 5.32 19.55 5.23
CA GLY A 8 6.66 19.03 4.94
C GLY A 8 6.79 17.53 5.26
N ASP A 9 7.92 16.90 4.89
CA ASP A 9 8.14 15.45 4.94
C ASP A 9 8.45 14.86 6.32
N GLU A 10 8.29 15.63 7.39
CA GLU A 10 8.40 15.13 8.77
C GLU A 10 7.04 14.59 9.25
N GLY A 11 7.01 13.30 9.61
CA GLY A 11 5.80 12.52 9.87
C GLY A 11 4.77 13.18 10.80
N HIS A 12 3.50 13.16 10.36
CA HIS A 12 2.36 13.70 11.08
C HIS A 12 1.93 12.82 12.27
N VAL A 13 1.72 13.45 13.44
CA VAL A 13 1.11 12.81 14.63
C VAL A 13 -0.41 13.00 14.64
N HIS A 14 -1.16 11.89 14.65
CA HIS A 14 -2.62 11.90 14.64
C HIS A 14 -3.19 12.24 16.03
N GLY A 15 -3.64 13.49 16.22
CA GLY A 15 -4.36 13.93 17.42
C GLY A 15 -5.87 13.62 17.37
N PRO A 16 -6.60 13.69 18.50
CA PRO A 16 -8.05 13.50 18.51
C PRO A 16 -8.73 14.64 17.72
N GLY A 17 -9.15 14.34 16.48
CA GLY A 17 -9.84 15.30 15.59
C GLY A 17 -9.45 15.25 14.10
N CYS A 18 -8.49 14.42 13.69
CA CYS A 18 -8.14 14.29 12.27
C CYS A 18 -9.05 13.27 11.54
N SER A 19 -10.05 13.76 10.80
CA SER A 19 -10.98 12.93 10.00
C SER A 19 -10.45 12.59 8.60
N HIS A 20 -9.25 12.01 8.54
CA HIS A 20 -8.67 11.53 7.27
C HIS A 20 -8.77 10.00 7.09
N HIS A 21 -9.34 9.29 8.05
CA HIS A 21 -9.55 7.85 7.97
C HIS A 21 -10.94 7.54 7.40
N GLN A 22 -11.10 7.72 6.09
CA GLN A 22 -12.20 7.10 5.38
C GLN A 22 -11.96 5.58 5.38
N ALA A 23 -12.72 4.86 6.21
CA ALA A 23 -12.67 3.40 6.27
C ALA A 23 -13.20 2.83 4.95
N GLN A 24 -12.30 2.53 4.01
CA GLN A 24 -12.65 1.80 2.80
C GLN A 24 -12.88 0.33 3.14
N ALA A 25 -13.95 -0.24 2.59
CA ALA A 25 -14.20 -1.67 2.73
C ALA A 25 -13.06 -2.49 2.09
N PRO A 26 -12.64 -3.61 2.70
CA PRO A 26 -11.56 -4.42 2.17
C PRO A 26 -11.96 -5.05 0.82
N ILE A 27 -11.14 -4.84 -0.20
CA ILE A 27 -11.33 -5.48 -1.51
C ILE A 27 -10.94 -6.95 -1.39
N VAL A 28 -11.93 -7.84 -1.60
CA VAL A 28 -11.70 -9.28 -1.71
C VAL A 28 -11.15 -9.56 -3.11
N ARG A 29 -10.01 -10.25 -3.17
CA ARG A 29 -9.43 -10.69 -4.44
C ARG A 29 -10.10 -11.99 -4.87
N GLU A 30 -10.54 -12.06 -6.12
CA GLU A 30 -11.09 -13.28 -6.71
C GLU A 30 -10.01 -14.34 -6.95
N SER A 31 -8.76 -13.92 -7.14
CA SER A 31 -7.62 -14.79 -7.40
C SER A 31 -6.77 -15.06 -6.16
N ALA A 32 -6.19 -16.26 -6.12
CA ALA A 32 -5.26 -16.66 -5.07
C ALA A 32 -4.07 -15.69 -5.00
N LYS A 33 -3.69 -15.29 -3.78
CA LYS A 33 -2.48 -14.48 -3.57
C LYS A 33 -1.26 -15.28 -3.99
N ILE A 34 -0.63 -14.88 -5.09
CA ILE A 34 0.68 -15.41 -5.48
C ILE A 34 1.72 -15.01 -4.43
N GLY A 35 2.43 -16.00 -3.90
CA GLY A 35 3.48 -15.78 -2.93
C GLY A 35 4.68 -15.08 -3.57
N ARG A 36 5.40 -14.25 -2.80
CA ARG A 36 6.63 -13.58 -3.28
C ARG A 36 7.66 -14.57 -3.86
N ASN A 37 7.72 -15.78 -3.32
CA ASN A 37 8.68 -16.79 -3.71
C ASN A 37 8.15 -17.79 -4.75
N ASP A 38 6.86 -17.76 -5.08
CA ASP A 38 6.23 -18.64 -6.07
C ASP A 38 6.77 -18.39 -7.49
N PRO A 39 6.66 -19.38 -8.40
CA PRO A 39 6.97 -19.18 -9.81
C PRO A 39 6.08 -18.09 -10.40
N CYS A 40 6.67 -17.21 -11.22
CA CYS A 40 5.94 -16.14 -11.89
C CYS A 40 4.92 -16.71 -12.89
N THR A 41 3.68 -16.24 -12.81
CA THR A 41 2.59 -16.55 -13.77
C THR A 41 2.87 -16.08 -15.20
N CYS A 42 3.87 -15.23 -15.38
CA CYS A 42 4.34 -14.74 -16.67
C CYS A 42 5.14 -15.76 -17.50
N GLY A 43 5.38 -16.97 -16.96
CA GLY A 43 6.12 -18.02 -17.66
C GLY A 43 7.64 -17.82 -17.72
N SER A 44 8.19 -16.84 -17.00
CA SER A 44 9.63 -16.53 -17.04
C SER A 44 10.51 -17.54 -16.28
N GLY A 45 9.92 -18.49 -15.57
CA GLY A 45 10.62 -19.43 -14.68
C GLY A 45 11.25 -18.79 -13.43
N LYS A 46 11.15 -17.47 -13.27
CA LYS A 46 11.70 -16.73 -12.13
C LYS A 46 10.69 -16.66 -10.98
N LYS A 47 11.17 -16.52 -9.74
CA LYS A 47 10.32 -16.23 -8.57
C LYS A 47 9.57 -14.90 -8.79
N PHE A 48 8.31 -14.82 -8.36
CA PHE A 48 7.45 -13.65 -8.53
C PHE A 48 8.13 -12.36 -8.09
N LYS A 49 8.79 -12.34 -6.91
CA LYS A 49 9.54 -11.19 -6.38
C LYS A 49 10.69 -10.68 -7.24
N LYS A 50 11.21 -11.50 -8.16
CA LYS A 50 12.32 -11.13 -9.05
C LYS A 50 11.84 -10.85 -10.48
N CYS A 51 10.53 -10.97 -10.74
CA CYS A 51 9.91 -10.79 -12.04
C CYS A 51 8.79 -9.75 -11.96
N CYS A 52 7.52 -10.18 -11.94
CA CYS A 52 6.35 -9.28 -11.91
C CYS A 52 6.06 -8.65 -10.55
N GLY A 53 6.62 -9.20 -9.46
CA GLY A 53 6.46 -8.70 -8.09
C GLY A 53 7.71 -7.99 -7.55
N LYS A 54 8.52 -7.41 -8.45
CA LYS A 54 9.58 -6.47 -8.07
C LYS A 54 8.98 -5.25 -7.38
#